data_AF-H2Y937-F1
#
_entry.id   AF-H2Y937-F1
#
_cell.length_a   1.000
_cell.length_b   1.000
_cell.length_c   1.000
_cell.angle_alpha   90.00
_cell.angle_beta   90.00
_cell.angle_gamma   90.00
#
_symmetry.space_group_name_H-M   'P 1'
#
loop_
_entity.id
_entity.type
_entity.pdbx_description
1 polymer ?
#
loop_
_entity_poly.entity_id
_entity_poly.type
_entity_poly.pdbx_seq_one_letter_code
_entity_poly.pdbx_strand_id
1 'polypeptide(L)'
;MALDSILSRSVQSSNFRDSPLIGNLYLSVKQIPPAFDPLDKECLNFFELRYSTPWPCNIVITESSHSKYNLVLKFLLQLKHLIWVLHDVRTQLCRIESGVFPMFKLNASELRFLQIYRHEMHNFVKIIQGYVSTQVPVVF
;
A
#
# COMPACT_ATOMS: atom_id res chain seq x y z
N MET A 1 2.82 -20.28 0.44
CA MET A 1 4.11 -20.30 1.19
C MET A 1 4.74 -18.91 1.33
N ALA A 2 5.17 -18.23 0.26
CA ALA A 2 5.77 -16.89 0.42
C ALA A 2 4.78 -15.85 0.97
N LEU A 3 3.56 -15.76 0.43
CA LEU A 3 2.56 -14.79 0.89
C LEU A 3 2.12 -15.03 2.34
N ASP A 4 1.87 -16.28 2.73
CA ASP A 4 1.52 -16.61 4.11
C ASP A 4 2.64 -16.25 5.10
N SER A 5 3.90 -16.43 4.68
CA SER A 5 5.06 -16.01 5.46
C SER A 5 5.21 -14.49 5.55
N ILE A 6 4.84 -13.76 4.50
CA ILE A 6 4.82 -12.30 4.50
C ILE A 6 3.72 -11.81 5.44
N LEU A 7 2.52 -12.40 5.37
CA LEU A 7 1.42 -12.06 6.26
C LEU A 7 1.80 -12.33 7.72
N SER A 8 2.29 -13.52 8.04
CA SER A 8 2.66 -13.89 9.40
C SER A 8 3.77 -12.98 9.95
N ARG A 9 4.79 -12.67 9.14
CA ARG A 9 5.85 -11.72 9.52
C ARG A 9 5.29 -10.31 9.73
N SER A 10 4.39 -9.85 8.86
CA SER A 10 3.76 -8.53 8.97
C SER A 10 2.95 -8.42 10.27
N VAL A 11 2.18 -9.45 10.59
CA VAL A 11 1.40 -9.53 11.83
C VAL A 11 2.31 -9.59 13.05
N GLN A 12 3.39 -10.37 13.01
CA GLN A 12 4.37 -10.44 14.10
C GLN A 12 5.08 -9.11 14.36
N SER A 13 5.29 -8.31 13.30
CA SER A 13 5.86 -6.95 13.43
C SER A 13 4.82 -5.89 13.83
N SER A 14 3.55 -6.26 13.93
CA SER A 14 2.47 -5.34 14.33
C SER A 14 2.22 -5.39 15.83
N ASN A 15 1.56 -4.37 16.37
CA ASN A 15 1.12 -4.34 17.77
C ASN A 15 0.02 -5.39 18.09
N PHE A 16 -0.50 -6.12 17.09
CA PHE A 16 -1.59 -7.09 17.26
C PHE A 16 -1.11 -8.54 17.35
N ARG A 17 0.19 -8.77 17.55
CA ARG A 17 0.85 -10.09 17.50
C ARG A 17 0.15 -11.22 18.27
N ASP A 18 -0.41 -10.91 19.44
CA ASP A 18 -0.96 -11.92 20.36
C ASP A 18 -2.49 -12.07 20.21
N SER A 19 -3.09 -11.47 19.18
CA SER A 19 -4.54 -11.56 18.97
C SER A 19 -4.95 -12.99 18.55
N PRO A 20 -5.94 -13.60 19.23
CA PRO A 20 -6.43 -14.93 18.86
C PRO A 20 -7.12 -14.95 17.49
N LEU A 21 -7.47 -13.78 16.96
CA LEU A 21 -8.17 -13.63 15.68
C LEU A 21 -7.22 -13.77 14.47
N ILE A 22 -5.90 -13.76 14.67
CA ILE A 22 -4.92 -13.87 13.58
C ILE A 22 -5.03 -15.20 12.85
N GLY A 23 -5.33 -16.29 13.57
CA GLY A 23 -5.44 -17.63 12.98
C GLY A 23 -6.55 -17.76 11.93
N ASN A 24 -7.50 -16.82 11.91
CA ASN A 24 -8.57 -16.76 10.94
C ASN A 24 -8.19 -16.00 9.66
N LEU A 25 -7.07 -15.26 9.67
CA LEU A 25 -6.66 -14.39 8.58
C LEU A 25 -5.74 -15.13 7.60
N TYR A 26 -6.05 -15.08 6.31
CA TYR A 26 -5.21 -15.66 5.28
C TYR A 26 -5.25 -14.84 3.98
N LEU A 27 -4.20 -14.96 3.18
CA LEU A 27 -4.12 -14.33 1.86
C LEU A 27 -4.60 -15.30 0.79
N SER A 28 -5.53 -14.85 -0.03
CA SER A 28 -5.97 -15.54 -1.24
C SER A 28 -5.43 -14.82 -2.47
N VAL A 29 -5.09 -15.55 -3.52
CA VAL A 29 -4.59 -14.98 -4.78
C VAL A 29 -5.60 -15.29 -5.87
N LYS A 30 -6.02 -14.27 -6.60
CA LYS A 30 -6.97 -14.41 -7.71
C LYS A 30 -6.27 -14.76 -9.01
N GLN A 31 -5.43 -13.84 -9.50
CA GLN A 31 -4.68 -14.00 -10.74
C GLN A 31 -3.37 -13.24 -10.60
N ILE A 32 -2.27 -13.95 -10.74
CA ILE A 32 -0.93 -13.36 -10.72
C ILE A 32 -0.66 -12.81 -12.12
N PRO A 33 -0.31 -11.52 -12.28
CA PRO A 33 0.04 -10.97 -13.57
C PRO A 33 1.34 -11.63 -14.09
N PRO A 34 1.51 -11.74 -15.41
CA PRO A 34 2.69 -12.38 -16.01
C PRO A 34 3.99 -11.61 -15.75
N ALA A 35 3.91 -10.30 -15.50
CA ALA A 35 5.03 -9.46 -15.10
C ALA A 35 4.54 -8.39 -14.12
N PHE A 36 5.40 -8.01 -13.18
CA PHE A 36 5.14 -6.91 -12.24
C PHE A 36 5.86 -5.65 -12.71
N ASP A 37 5.09 -4.60 -12.99
CA ASP A 37 5.63 -3.26 -13.20
C ASP A 37 5.49 -2.45 -11.89
N PRO A 38 6.59 -1.97 -11.30
CA PRO A 38 6.54 -1.12 -10.10
C PRO A 38 5.75 0.19 -10.29
N LEU A 39 5.55 0.64 -11.53
CA LEU A 39 4.77 1.84 -11.83
C LEU A 39 3.29 1.53 -12.07
N ASP A 40 2.93 0.25 -12.19
CA ASP A 40 1.54 -0.15 -12.36
C ASP A 40 0.75 0.02 -11.07
N LYS A 41 -0.39 0.73 -11.18
CA LYS A 41 -1.31 0.99 -10.07
C LYS A 41 -2.05 -0.26 -9.63
N GLU A 42 -2.14 -1.25 -10.51
CA GLU A 42 -2.84 -2.51 -10.32
C GLU A 42 -1.90 -3.65 -9.91
N CYS A 43 -0.60 -3.36 -9.75
CA CYS A 43 0.45 -4.32 -9.43
C CYS A 43 0.17 -5.13 -8.14
N LEU A 44 -0.62 -4.58 -7.21
CA LEU A 44 -0.99 -5.24 -5.94
C LEU A 44 -2.40 -5.86 -5.94
N ASN A 45 -3.15 -5.77 -7.04
CA ASN A 45 -4.56 -6.22 -7.09
C ASN A 45 -4.73 -7.73 -7.26
N PHE A 46 -3.64 -8.49 -7.31
CA PHE A 46 -3.66 -9.94 -7.45
C PHE A 46 -4.02 -10.70 -6.18
N PHE A 47 -3.88 -10.08 -4.99
CA PHE A 47 -4.17 -10.74 -3.72
C PHE A 47 -5.35 -10.10 -2.97
N GLU A 48 -6.03 -10.93 -2.19
CA GLU A 48 -7.17 -10.57 -1.37
C GLU A 48 -6.94 -11.09 0.04
N LEU A 49 -7.35 -10.29 1.02
CA LEU A 49 -7.31 -10.67 2.42
C LEU A 49 -8.64 -11.34 2.76
N ARG A 50 -8.58 -12.57 3.24
CA ARG A 50 -9.76 -13.34 3.66
C ARG A 50 -9.71 -13.64 5.14
N TYR A 51 -10.90 -13.75 5.71
CA TYR A 51 -11.11 -14.02 7.12
C TYR A 51 -12.05 -15.22 7.28
N SER A 52 -11.53 -16.30 7.87
CA SER A 52 -12.29 -17.52 8.15
C SER A 52 -13.14 -17.32 9.41
N THR A 53 -14.47 -17.36 9.26
CA THR A 53 -15.38 -17.14 10.38
C THR A 53 -16.03 -18.45 10.81
N PRO A 54 -15.87 -18.87 12.08
CA PRO A 54 -16.64 -20.00 12.58
C PRO A 54 -18.11 -19.61 12.72
N TRP A 55 -18.97 -20.61 12.72
CA TRP A 55 -20.36 -20.41 13.12
C TRP A 55 -20.40 -19.93 14.59
N PRO A 56 -21.28 -18.97 14.96
CA PRO A 56 -22.34 -18.35 14.15
C PRO A 56 -21.92 -17.07 13.41
N CYS A 57 -20.67 -16.62 13.55
CA CYS A 57 -20.21 -15.34 13.02
C CYS A 57 -20.25 -15.23 11.48
N ASN A 58 -20.21 -16.36 10.78
CA ASN A 58 -20.37 -16.42 9.32
C ASN A 58 -21.74 -15.95 8.82
N ILE A 59 -22.76 -15.89 9.68
CA ILE A 59 -24.08 -15.33 9.34
C ILE A 59 -23.99 -13.81 9.15
N VAL A 60 -23.15 -13.15 9.96
CA VAL A 60 -22.95 -11.70 9.93
C VAL A 60 -21.87 -11.32 8.91
N ILE A 61 -20.74 -12.03 8.93
CA ILE A 61 -19.62 -11.80 8.03
C ILE A 61 -19.81 -12.67 6.79
N THR A 62 -20.52 -12.13 5.81
CA THR A 62 -20.81 -12.79 4.54
C THR A 62 -19.73 -12.52 3.50
N GLU A 63 -19.76 -13.26 2.38
CA GLU A 63 -18.85 -13.05 1.25
C GLU A 63 -18.99 -11.64 0.62
N SER A 64 -20.19 -11.06 0.70
CA SER A 64 -20.43 -9.68 0.25
C SER A 64 -19.68 -8.67 1.13
N SER A 65 -19.59 -8.92 2.44
CA SER A 65 -18.82 -8.12 3.38
C SER A 65 -17.32 -8.24 3.08
N HIS A 66 -16.82 -9.46 2.87
CA HIS A 66 -15.43 -9.69 2.46
C HIS A 66 -15.06 -8.94 1.18
N SER A 67 -15.96 -8.91 0.19
CA SER A 67 -15.73 -8.19 -1.06
C SER A 67 -15.60 -6.68 -0.82
N LYS A 68 -16.46 -6.09 0.02
CA LYS A 68 -16.39 -4.66 0.39
C LYS A 68 -15.11 -4.33 1.17
N TYR A 69 -14.74 -5.15 2.15
CA TYR A 69 -13.49 -4.94 2.91
C TYR A 69 -12.25 -5.04 2.00
N ASN A 70 -12.25 -5.97 1.05
CA ASN A 70 -11.16 -6.07 0.08
C ASN A 70 -11.07 -4.85 -0.83
N LEU A 71 -12.17 -4.20 -1.20
CA LEU A 71 -12.13 -2.95 -1.95
C LEU A 71 -11.46 -1.83 -1.14
N VAL A 72 -11.81 -1.69 0.15
CA VAL A 72 -11.15 -0.72 1.04
C VAL A 72 -9.66 -1.03 1.18
N LEU A 73 -9.30 -2.30 1.36
CA LEU A 73 -7.90 -2.73 1.45
C LEU A 73 -7.12 -2.38 0.18
N LYS A 74 -7.68 -2.66 -1.01
CA LYS A 74 -7.03 -2.34 -2.29
C LYS A 74 -6.77 -0.85 -2.42
N PHE A 75 -7.76 -0.02 -2.11
CA PHE A 75 -7.59 1.42 -2.10
C PHE A 75 -6.48 1.89 -1.13
N LEU A 76 -6.45 1.36 0.09
CA LEU A 76 -5.41 1.68 1.06
C LEU A 76 -4.01 1.24 0.60
N LEU A 77 -3.91 0.07 -0.04
CA LEU A 77 -2.66 -0.44 -0.61
C LEU A 77 -2.17 0.45 -1.75
N GLN A 78 -3.06 0.88 -2.65
CA GLN A 78 -2.72 1.82 -3.72
C GLN A 78 -2.21 3.15 -3.17
N LEU A 79 -2.86 3.68 -2.13
CA LEU A 79 -2.42 4.91 -1.48
C LEU A 79 -1.03 4.75 -0.84
N LYS A 80 -0.80 3.63 -0.14
CA LYS A 80 0.51 3.29 0.45
C LYS A 80 1.59 3.14 -0.63
N HIS A 81 1.24 2.54 -1.77
CA HIS A 81 2.15 2.38 -2.89
C HIS A 81 2.56 3.73 -3.49
N LEU A 82 1.63 4.65 -3.70
CA LEU A 82 1.94 6.00 -4.19
C LEU A 82 2.90 6.76 -3.27
N ILE A 83 2.70 6.67 -1.95
CA ILE A 83 3.61 7.27 -0.96
C ILE A 83 5.01 6.68 -1.09
N TRP A 84 5.10 5.35 -1.25
CA TRP A 84 6.37 4.67 -1.40
C TRP A 84 7.09 5.07 -2.69
N VAL A 85 6.40 5.14 -3.83
CA VAL A 85 6.97 5.59 -5.11
C VAL A 85 7.46 7.04 -5.01
N LEU A 86 6.67 7.96 -4.42
CA LEU A 86 7.09 9.34 -4.24
C LEU A 86 8.33 9.48 -3.33
N HIS A 87 8.45 8.61 -2.33
CA HIS A 87 9.65 8.51 -1.51
C HIS A 87 10.85 8.03 -2.33
N ASP A 88 10.70 6.99 -3.15
CA ASP A 88 11.78 6.52 -4.02
C ASP A 88 12.24 7.59 -5.01
N VAL A 89 11.30 8.30 -5.66
CA VAL A 89 11.60 9.44 -6.54
C VAL A 89 12.40 10.52 -5.80
N ARG A 90 12.06 10.81 -4.53
CA ARG A 90 12.87 11.73 -3.70
C ARG A 90 14.30 11.21 -3.54
N THR A 91 14.48 9.94 -3.21
CA THR A 91 15.81 9.34 -3.07
C THR A 91 16.62 9.42 -4.36
N GLN A 92 16.00 9.17 -5.52
CA GLN A 92 16.67 9.31 -6.81
C GLN A 92 17.06 10.77 -7.10
N LEU A 93 16.16 11.73 -6.87
CA LEU A 93 16.46 13.15 -7.07
C LEU A 93 17.63 13.61 -6.17
N CYS A 94 17.66 13.23 -4.90
CA CYS A 94 18.77 13.57 -4.00
C CYS A 94 20.11 12.97 -4.46
N ARG A 95 20.10 11.79 -5.10
CA ARG A 95 21.31 11.18 -5.68
C ARG A 95 21.80 11.95 -6.91
N ILE A 96 20.89 12.46 -7.73
CA ILE A 96 21.22 13.33 -8.87
C ILE A 96 21.82 14.65 -8.37
N GLU A 97 21.22 15.29 -7.36
CA GLU A 97 21.74 16.52 -6.73
C GLU A 97 23.15 16.34 -6.18
N SER A 98 23.41 15.20 -5.55
CA SER A 98 24.71 14.90 -4.92
C SER A 98 25.81 14.54 -5.93
N GLY A 99 25.51 14.54 -7.24
CA GLY A 99 26.49 14.24 -8.29
C GLY A 99 26.87 12.76 -8.39
N VAL A 100 26.13 11.86 -7.74
CA VAL A 100 26.39 10.40 -7.75
C VAL A 100 26.16 9.80 -9.14
N PHE A 101 25.26 10.41 -9.93
CA PHE A 101 24.97 9.99 -11.30
C PHE A 101 25.57 10.98 -12.32
N PRO A 102 26.78 10.72 -12.85
CA PRO A 102 27.44 11.64 -13.79
C PRO A 102 26.73 11.75 -15.15
N MET A 103 25.84 10.81 -15.46
CA MET A 103 25.06 10.77 -16.71
C MET A 103 23.86 11.74 -16.70
N PHE A 104 23.32 12.10 -15.53
CA PHE A 104 22.18 12.99 -15.39
C PHE A 104 22.64 14.36 -14.88
N LYS A 105 23.00 15.25 -15.81
CA LYS A 105 23.24 16.66 -15.51
C LYS A 105 21.98 17.47 -15.80
N LEU A 106 21.10 17.55 -14.80
CA LEU A 106 19.97 18.48 -14.84
C LEU A 106 20.44 19.87 -14.42
N ASN A 107 19.87 20.91 -15.03
CA ASN A 107 20.09 22.28 -14.59
C ASN A 107 19.44 22.49 -13.21
N ALA A 108 20.01 23.41 -12.41
CA ALA A 108 19.49 23.71 -11.07
C ALA A 108 18.00 24.15 -11.09
N SER A 109 17.59 24.84 -12.16
CA SER A 109 16.20 25.25 -12.38
C SER A 109 15.27 24.06 -12.62
N GLU A 110 15.64 23.15 -13.52
CA GLU A 110 14.86 21.94 -13.85
C GLU A 110 14.70 21.04 -12.63
N LEU A 111 15.78 20.86 -11.90
CA LEU A 111 15.80 20.06 -10.68
C LEU A 111 14.92 20.67 -9.58
N ARG A 112 14.95 22.00 -9.44
CA ARG A 112 14.05 22.72 -8.53
C ARG A 112 12.58 22.51 -8.92
N PHE A 113 12.23 22.57 -10.21
CA PHE A 113 10.86 22.31 -10.65
C PHE A 113 10.41 20.89 -10.30
N LEU A 114 11.23 19.87 -10.57
CA LEU A 114 10.92 18.48 -10.22
C LEU A 114 10.72 18.30 -8.70
N GLN A 115 11.56 18.94 -7.89
CA GLN A 115 11.45 18.93 -6.43
C GLN A 115 10.11 19.55 -5.96
N ILE A 116 9.67 20.64 -6.58
CA ILE A 116 8.38 21.32 -6.30
C ILE A 116 7.22 20.40 -6.67
N TYR A 117 7.16 19.91 -7.91
CA TYR A 117 6.06 19.03 -8.34
C TYR A 117 5.94 17.78 -7.48
N ARG A 118 7.07 17.12 -7.18
CA ARG A 118 7.08 15.96 -6.29
C ARG A 118 6.61 16.34 -4.87
N HIS A 119 6.99 17.51 -4.36
CA HIS A 119 6.53 17.97 -3.04
C HIS A 119 5.02 18.20 -3.01
N GLU A 120 4.45 18.84 -4.05
CA GLU A 120 3.01 19.04 -4.18
C GLU A 120 2.25 17.71 -4.24
N MET A 121 2.71 16.77 -5.06
CA MET A 121 2.14 15.42 -5.15
C MET A 121 2.19 14.70 -3.79
N HIS A 122 3.32 14.78 -3.09
CA HIS A 122 3.48 14.16 -1.77
C HIS A 122 2.57 14.78 -0.71
N ASN A 123 2.42 16.10 -0.73
CA ASN A 123 1.52 16.80 0.16
C ASN A 123 0.06 16.37 -0.08
N PHE A 124 -0.35 16.31 -1.34
CA PHE A 124 -1.69 15.84 -1.73
C PHE A 124 -1.98 14.42 -1.23
N VAL A 125 -1.07 13.48 -1.49
CA VAL A 125 -1.24 12.08 -1.06
C VAL A 125 -1.28 11.97 0.47
N LYS A 126 -0.45 12.74 1.19
CA LYS A 126 -0.50 12.81 2.66
C LYS A 126 -1.83 13.35 3.19
N ILE A 127 -2.39 14.39 2.57
CA ILE A 127 -3.69 14.95 2.95
C ILE A 127 -4.79 13.90 2.76
N ILE A 128 -4.80 13.19 1.62
CA ILE A 128 -5.76 12.10 1.38
C ILE A 128 -5.59 10.99 2.41
N GLN A 129 -4.35 10.58 2.70
CA GLN A 129 -4.12 9.54 3.71
C GLN A 129 -4.64 9.98 5.08
N GLY A 130 -4.36 11.20 5.50
CA GLY A 130 -4.87 11.76 6.76
C GLY A 130 -6.39 11.80 6.79
N TYR A 131 -7.03 12.25 5.70
CA TYR A 131 -8.48 12.26 5.56
C TYR A 131 -9.06 10.86 5.68
N VAL A 132 -8.52 9.88 4.94
CA VAL A 132 -8.98 8.49 4.96
C VAL A 132 -8.81 7.89 6.36
N SER A 133 -7.66 8.10 7.00
CA SER A 133 -7.39 7.58 8.35
C SER A 133 -8.25 8.20 9.44
N THR A 134 -8.73 9.43 9.26
CA THR A 134 -9.55 10.13 10.27
C THR A 134 -11.05 9.97 10.04
N GLN A 135 -11.50 9.99 8.79
CA GLN A 135 -12.92 10.01 8.46
C GLN A 135 -13.47 8.60 8.24
N VAL A 136 -12.72 7.70 7.60
CA VAL A 136 -13.24 6.36 7.28
C VAL A 136 -13.51 5.54 8.55
N PRO A 137 -12.63 5.50 9.58
CA PRO A 137 -12.94 4.75 10.80
C PRO A 137 -14.01 5.39 11.69
N VAL A 138 -14.39 6.65 11.45
CA VAL A 138 -15.33 7.41 12.30
C VAL A 138 -16.74 7.45 11.68
N VAL A 139 -16.85 7.27 10.37
CA VAL A 139 -18.12 7.29 9.63
C VAL A 139 -18.73 5.87 9.49
N PHE A 140 -18.01 4.82 9.89
CA PHE A 140 -18.48 3.44 10.01
C PHE A 140 -18.42 2.97 11.47
#